data_AF-A0A1Q7CID7-F1
#
_entry.id   AF-A0A1Q7CID7-F1
#
_cell.length_a   1.000
_cell.length_b   1.000
_cell.length_c   1.000
_cell.angle_alpha   90.00
_cell.angle_beta   90.00
_cell.angle_gamma   90.00
#
_symmetry.space_group_name_H-M   'P 1'
#
loop_
_entity.id
_entity.type
_entity.pdbx_description
1 polymer ?
#
loop_
_entity_poly.entity_id
_entity_poly.type
_entity_poly.pdbx_seq_one_letter_code
_entity_poly.pdbx_strand_id
1 'polypeptide(L)'
;MSDFEVLLDTGQEWTLRQSLSNKTFRTTQEDRIRLIREYLRRVAHNVEAIHLWIAGEYELIKDKDRSSYSEKDALVLEALQLAIDLRVYSLVACAKVWFWTVFRMYRWPALLFPTVTDLRVQCGVNVLAKYRRLTEIAAALSLMQGKTYHDRLLEAL
;
A
#
# COMPACT_ATOMS: atom_id res chain seq x y z
N MET A 1 -6.82 8.55 -11.15
CA MET A 1 -6.98 8.60 -9.68
C MET A 1 -7.69 7.31 -9.30
N SER A 2 -7.07 6.44 -8.51
CA SER A 2 -7.68 5.13 -8.20
C SER A 2 -8.77 5.30 -7.14
N ASP A 3 -9.77 4.41 -7.12
CA ASP A 3 -10.85 4.42 -6.10
C ASP A 3 -10.30 4.42 -4.66
N PHE A 4 -9.07 3.93 -4.46
CA PHE A 4 -8.38 3.89 -3.18
C PHE A 4 -7.76 5.23 -2.76
N GLU A 5 -7.30 6.05 -3.71
CA GLU A 5 -6.84 7.42 -3.41
C GLU A 5 -8.00 8.28 -2.91
N VAL A 6 -9.18 8.08 -3.50
CA VAL A 6 -10.43 8.73 -3.09
C VAL A 6 -10.84 8.25 -1.70
N LEU A 7 -10.75 6.94 -1.42
CA LEU A 7 -11.10 6.37 -0.11
C LEU A 7 -10.24 6.92 1.05
N LEU A 8 -8.98 7.23 0.77
CA LEU A 8 -8.01 7.79 1.72
C LEU A 8 -8.00 9.34 1.75
N ASP A 9 -8.90 9.98 1.01
CA ASP A 9 -8.96 11.43 0.93
C ASP A 9 -9.63 12.07 2.16
N THR A 10 -8.93 13.04 2.76
CA THR A 10 -9.38 13.78 3.95
C THR A 10 -10.56 14.71 3.66
N GLY A 11 -10.61 15.29 2.46
CA GLY A 11 -11.72 16.15 2.05
C GLY A 11 -13.02 15.35 1.86
N GLN A 12 -12.92 14.13 1.34
CA GLN A 12 -14.07 13.25 1.19
C GLN A 12 -14.62 12.78 2.55
N GLU A 13 -13.77 12.41 3.50
CA GLU A 13 -14.22 12.03 4.84
C GLU A 13 -14.93 13.20 5.54
N TRP A 14 -14.38 14.41 5.44
CA TRP A 14 -15.00 15.61 6.01
C TRP A 14 -16.37 15.90 5.41
N THR A 15 -16.48 15.80 4.08
CA THR A 15 -17.75 16.00 3.35
C THR A 15 -18.81 14.99 3.80
N LEU A 16 -18.43 13.71 3.98
CA LEU A 16 -19.35 12.68 4.47
C LEU A 16 -19.82 12.94 5.91
N ARG A 17 -18.93 13.43 6.78
CA ARG A 17 -19.30 13.79 8.17
C ARG A 17 -20.31 14.93 8.23
N GLN A 18 -20.21 15.91 7.33
CA GLN A 18 -21.10 17.08 7.31
C GLN A 18 -22.43 16.80 6.61
N SER A 19 -22.43 15.95 5.58
CA SER A 19 -23.60 15.72 4.72
C SER A 19 -24.53 14.60 5.19
N LEU A 20 -24.04 13.66 6.00
CA LEU A 20 -24.80 12.47 6.39
C LEU A 20 -25.31 12.55 7.84
N SER A 21 -26.47 11.94 8.08
CA SER A 21 -26.93 11.68 9.45
C SER A 21 -25.95 10.75 10.17
N ASN A 22 -25.86 10.83 11.51
CA ASN A 22 -24.98 9.96 12.31
C ASN A 22 -25.19 8.46 12.02
N LYS A 23 -26.44 8.03 11.80
CA LYS A 23 -26.74 6.62 11.49
C LYS A 23 -26.21 6.23 10.11
N THR A 24 -26.45 7.07 9.10
CA THR A 24 -25.98 6.83 7.73
C THR A 24 -24.45 6.86 7.65
N PHE A 25 -23.82 7.84 8.31
CA PHE A 25 -22.36 7.95 8.39
C PHE A 25 -21.73 6.69 8.99
N ARG A 26 -22.33 6.09 10.03
CA ARG A 26 -21.84 4.85 10.64
C ARG A 26 -21.83 3.67 9.66
N THR A 27 -22.91 3.47 8.91
CA THR A 27 -22.98 2.42 7.89
C THR A 27 -21.96 2.68 6.77
N THR A 28 -21.85 3.93 6.31
CA THR A 28 -20.84 4.31 5.31
C THR A 28 -19.41 4.08 5.81
N GLN A 29 -19.13 4.33 7.09
CA GLN A 29 -17.80 4.05 7.68
C GLN A 29 -17.51 2.56 7.78
N GLU A 30 -18.51 1.73 8.08
CA GLU A 30 -18.36 0.26 8.06
C GLU A 30 -17.95 -0.23 6.67
N ASP A 31 -18.60 0.28 5.61
CA ASP A 31 -18.25 -0.03 4.22
C ASP A 31 -16.85 0.47 3.85
N ARG A 32 -16.47 1.69 4.27
CA ARG A 32 -15.12 2.25 4.05
C ARG A 32 -14.05 1.41 4.74
N ILE A 33 -14.29 0.93 5.96
CA ILE A 33 -13.38 0.03 6.69
C ILE A 33 -13.24 -1.31 5.97
N ARG A 34 -14.32 -1.83 5.39
CA ARG A 34 -14.26 -3.06 4.58
C ARG A 34 -13.44 -2.84 3.30
N LEU A 35 -13.68 -1.75 2.58
CA LEU A 35 -12.96 -1.42 1.35
C LEU A 35 -11.46 -1.23 1.60
N ILE A 36 -11.07 -0.53 2.68
CA ILE A 36 -9.65 -0.33 2.98
C ILE A 36 -8.97 -1.64 3.39
N ARG A 37 -9.69 -2.57 4.04
CA ARG A 37 -9.14 -3.89 4.32
C ARG A 37 -8.82 -4.65 3.03
N GLU A 38 -9.73 -4.66 2.06
CA GLU A 38 -9.47 -5.33 0.78
C GLU A 38 -8.32 -4.66 0.02
N TYR A 39 -8.24 -3.33 0.07
CA TYR A 39 -7.10 -2.60 -0.48
C TYR A 39 -5.77 -3.03 0.13
N LEU A 40 -5.67 -2.99 1.46
CA LEU A 40 -4.45 -3.33 2.18
C LEU A 40 -4.02 -4.78 1.92
N ARG A 41 -4.97 -5.70 1.77
CA ARG A 41 -4.68 -7.08 1.36
C ARG A 41 -4.10 -7.16 -0.06
N ARG A 42 -4.67 -6.43 -1.02
CA ARG A 42 -4.14 -6.39 -2.40
C ARG A 42 -2.74 -5.79 -2.43
N VAL A 43 -2.52 -4.66 -1.75
CA VAL A 43 -1.19 -4.06 -1.62
C VAL A 43 -0.20 -5.03 -0.99
N ALA A 44 -0.57 -5.68 0.12
CA ALA A 44 0.30 -6.66 0.76
C ALA A 44 0.65 -7.83 -0.16
N HIS A 45 -0.33 -8.37 -0.90
CA HIS A 45 -0.11 -9.45 -1.85
C HIS A 45 0.83 -9.03 -2.99
N ASN A 46 0.56 -7.88 -3.60
CA ASN A 46 1.34 -7.35 -4.71
C ASN A 46 2.78 -7.02 -4.29
N VAL A 47 2.93 -6.41 -3.12
CA VAL A 47 4.24 -6.13 -2.53
C VAL A 47 4.99 -7.43 -2.25
N GLU A 48 4.32 -8.47 -1.74
CA GLU A 48 4.95 -9.78 -1.53
C GLU A 48 5.46 -10.39 -2.84
N ALA A 49 4.66 -10.37 -3.89
CA ALA A 49 5.03 -10.89 -5.20
C ALA A 49 6.24 -10.14 -5.78
N ILE A 50 6.23 -8.80 -5.74
CA ILE A 50 7.36 -7.97 -6.18
C ILE A 50 8.59 -8.24 -5.30
N HIS A 51 8.42 -8.34 -3.98
CA HIS A 51 9.51 -8.60 -3.05
C HIS A 51 10.21 -9.92 -3.34
N LEU A 52 9.46 -11.00 -3.55
CA LEU A 52 10.00 -12.32 -3.86
C LEU A 52 10.82 -12.31 -5.15
N TRP A 53 10.33 -11.61 -6.18
CA TRP A 53 11.07 -11.46 -7.44
C TRP A 53 12.34 -10.62 -7.26
N ILE A 54 12.23 -9.45 -6.63
CA ILE A 54 13.37 -8.55 -6.40
C ILE A 54 14.43 -9.18 -5.49
N ALA A 55 14.04 -10.00 -4.52
CA ALA A 55 14.98 -10.76 -3.70
C ALA A 55 15.81 -11.72 -4.57
N GLY A 56 15.21 -12.35 -5.58
CA GLY A 56 15.95 -13.16 -6.56
C GLY A 56 16.96 -12.34 -7.37
N GLU A 57 16.59 -11.13 -7.81
CA GLU A 57 17.53 -10.23 -8.48
C GLU A 57 18.66 -9.76 -7.54
N TYR A 58 18.34 -9.53 -6.26
CA TYR A 58 19.32 -9.13 -5.25
C TYR A 58 20.39 -10.22 -5.03
N GLU A 59 20.00 -11.50 -5.02
CA GLU A 59 20.94 -12.61 -4.87
C GLU A 59 22.01 -12.66 -5.97
N LEU A 60 21.71 -12.13 -7.17
CA LEU A 60 22.68 -12.04 -8.28
C LEU A 60 23.72 -10.93 -8.11
N ILE A 61 23.48 -10.01 -7.17
CA ILE A 61 24.27 -8.77 -7.01
C ILE A 61 24.86 -8.61 -5.60
N LYS A 62 24.42 -9.42 -4.63
CA LYS A 62 24.80 -9.29 -3.22
C LYS A 62 26.31 -9.39 -2.96
N ASP A 63 27.02 -10.17 -3.77
CA ASP A 63 28.46 -10.41 -3.64
C ASP A 63 29.30 -9.47 -4.53
N LYS A 64 28.65 -8.64 -5.35
CA LYS A 64 29.34 -7.62 -6.15
C LYS A 64 29.83 -6.49 -5.23
N ASP A 65 31.00 -5.94 -5.55
CA ASP A 65 31.46 -4.74 -4.88
C ASP A 65 30.52 -3.55 -5.18
N ARG A 66 30.18 -2.77 -4.15
CA ARG A 66 29.24 -1.64 -4.26
C ARG A 66 29.72 -0.58 -5.23
N SER A 67 31.04 -0.43 -5.42
CA SER A 67 31.60 0.52 -6.38
C SER A 67 31.31 0.14 -7.84
N SER A 68 30.94 -1.13 -8.09
CA SER A 68 30.63 -1.68 -9.41
C SER A 68 29.13 -1.73 -9.74
N TYR A 69 28.27 -1.18 -8.87
CA TYR A 69 26.83 -1.24 -9.06
C TYR A 69 26.40 -0.43 -10.28
N SER A 70 25.69 -1.12 -11.18
CA SER A 70 24.96 -0.49 -12.28
C SER A 70 23.70 0.21 -11.77
N GLU A 71 23.10 1.03 -12.64
CA GLU A 71 21.78 1.64 -12.38
C GLU A 71 20.70 0.58 -12.06
N LYS A 72 20.76 -0.58 -12.72
CA LYS A 72 19.88 -1.72 -12.43
C LYS A 72 20.08 -2.22 -11.00
N ASP A 73 21.32 -2.36 -10.56
CA ASP A 73 21.65 -2.84 -9.20
C ASP A 73 21.12 -1.87 -8.13
N ALA A 74 21.21 -0.55 -8.38
CA ALA A 74 20.63 0.48 -7.51
C ALA A 74 19.10 0.40 -7.43
N LEU A 75 18.41 0.18 -8.56
CA LEU A 75 16.96 0.01 -8.61
C LEU A 75 16.49 -1.25 -7.85
N VAL A 76 17.25 -2.35 -7.93
CA VAL A 76 16.96 -3.58 -7.16
C VAL A 76 17.02 -3.30 -5.66
N LEU A 77 18.03 -2.57 -5.19
CA LEU A 77 18.15 -2.20 -3.78
C LEU A 77 17.03 -1.26 -3.32
N GLU A 78 16.69 -0.26 -4.14
CA GLU A 78 15.58 0.66 -3.85
C GLU A 78 14.25 -0.10 -3.74
N ALA A 79 13.96 -0.99 -4.70
CA ALA A 79 12.77 -1.82 -4.70
C ALA A 79 12.71 -2.73 -3.46
N LEU A 80 13.84 -3.33 -3.06
CA LEU A 80 13.92 -4.19 -1.88
C LEU A 80 13.56 -3.41 -0.61
N GLN A 81 14.14 -2.22 -0.43
CA GLN A 81 13.85 -1.36 0.72
C GLN A 81 12.38 -0.92 0.74
N LEU A 82 11.84 -0.47 -0.40
CA LEU A 82 10.44 -0.06 -0.53
C LEU A 82 9.48 -1.22 -0.22
N ALA A 83 9.80 -2.42 -0.70
CA ALA A 83 9.00 -3.60 -0.42
C ALA A 83 8.96 -3.95 1.07
N ILE A 84 10.12 -3.91 1.75
CA ILE A 84 10.19 -4.14 3.21
C ILE A 84 9.35 -3.10 3.96
N ASP A 85 9.51 -1.82 3.63
CA ASP A 85 8.75 -0.72 4.26
C ASP A 85 7.24 -0.92 4.08
N LEU A 86 6.80 -1.32 2.88
CA LEU A 86 5.38 -1.54 2.58
C LEU A 86 4.83 -2.80 3.24
N ARG A 87 5.63 -3.85 3.46
CA ARG A 87 5.22 -5.03 4.24
C ARG A 87 4.99 -4.69 5.70
N VAL A 88 5.95 -3.98 6.32
CA VAL A 88 5.82 -3.51 7.71
C VAL A 88 4.60 -2.62 7.86
N TYR A 89 4.43 -1.66 6.95
CA TYR A 89 3.24 -0.82 6.92
C TYR A 89 1.95 -1.66 6.80
N SER A 90 1.90 -2.59 5.85
CA SER A 90 0.69 -3.37 5.58
C SER A 90 0.29 -4.20 6.81
N LEU A 91 1.27 -4.75 7.54
CA LEU A 91 1.05 -5.47 8.79
C LEU A 91 0.45 -4.56 9.86
N VAL A 92 1.02 -3.37 10.08
CA VAL A 92 0.52 -2.40 11.07
C VAL A 92 -0.87 -1.89 10.69
N ALA A 93 -1.09 -1.53 9.42
CA ALA A 93 -2.36 -1.06 8.92
C ALA A 93 -3.44 -2.15 9.02
N CYS A 94 -3.12 -3.41 8.69
CA CYS A 94 -4.03 -4.54 8.85
C CYS A 94 -4.38 -4.78 10.31
N ALA A 95 -3.41 -4.73 11.22
CA ALA A 95 -3.65 -4.85 12.66
C ALA A 95 -4.56 -3.73 13.18
N LYS A 96 -4.34 -2.47 12.74
CA LYS A 96 -5.18 -1.31 13.09
C LYS A 96 -6.63 -1.51 12.60
N VAL A 97 -6.81 -1.93 11.36
CA VAL A 97 -8.14 -2.20 10.76
C VAL A 97 -8.83 -3.40 11.40
N TRP A 98 -8.07 -4.44 11.77
CA TRP A 98 -8.58 -5.58 12.53
C TRP A 98 -9.10 -5.13 13.90
N PHE A 99 -8.32 -4.33 14.63
CA PHE A 99 -8.71 -3.74 15.90
C PHE A 99 -10.02 -2.94 15.77
N TRP A 100 -10.12 -2.06 14.77
CA TRP A 100 -11.35 -1.28 14.51
C TRP A 100 -12.59 -2.15 14.31
N THR A 101 -12.43 -3.30 13.67
CA THR A 101 -13.53 -4.22 13.38
C THR A 101 -13.92 -5.05 14.60
N VAL A 102 -12.94 -5.62 15.31
CA VAL A 102 -13.18 -6.45 16.50
C VAL A 102 -13.86 -5.66 17.60
N PHE A 103 -13.37 -4.45 17.88
CA PHE A 103 -13.97 -3.57 18.88
C PHE A 103 -15.21 -2.83 18.40
N ARG A 104 -15.64 -3.09 17.15
CA ARG A 104 -16.78 -2.43 16.50
C ARG A 104 -16.73 -0.92 16.67
N MET A 105 -15.57 -0.32 16.43
CA MET A 105 -15.33 1.11 16.71
C MET A 105 -16.23 2.04 15.89
N TYR A 106 -16.81 1.56 14.79
CA TYR A 106 -17.89 2.24 14.07
C TYR A 106 -19.15 2.51 14.92
N ARG A 107 -19.30 1.88 16.09
CA ARG A 107 -20.39 2.11 17.06
C ARG A 107 -20.02 3.09 18.17
N TRP A 108 -18.76 3.48 18.28
CA TRP A 108 -18.27 4.33 19.36
C TRP A 108 -18.77 5.78 19.19
N PRO A 109 -18.60 6.66 20.20
CA PRO A 109 -18.92 8.08 20.07
C PRO A 109 -18.11 8.76 18.96
N ALA A 110 -18.66 9.81 18.34
CA ALA A 110 -18.09 10.52 17.18
C ALA A 110 -16.61 10.89 17.31
N LEU A 111 -16.18 11.28 18.53
CA LEU A 111 -14.80 11.66 18.84
C LEU A 111 -13.78 10.51 18.80
N LEU A 112 -14.24 9.26 18.93
CA LEU A 112 -13.38 8.08 18.94
C LEU A 112 -13.49 7.28 17.63
N PHE A 113 -14.11 7.85 16.59
CA PHE A 113 -14.23 7.17 15.31
C PHE A 113 -12.86 7.00 14.66
N PRO A 114 -12.57 5.81 14.13
CA PRO A 114 -11.38 5.61 13.33
C PRO A 114 -11.45 6.46 12.06
N THR A 115 -10.41 7.25 11.82
CA THR A 115 -10.17 8.01 10.61
C THR A 115 -9.43 7.11 9.62
N VAL A 116 -10.12 6.72 8.54
CA VAL A 116 -9.53 5.87 7.49
C VAL A 116 -8.38 6.61 6.79
N THR A 117 -8.47 7.93 6.75
CA THR A 117 -7.45 8.85 6.22
C THR A 117 -6.09 8.73 6.92
N ASP A 118 -6.06 8.36 8.21
CA ASP A 118 -4.80 8.17 8.95
C ASP A 118 -3.98 7.00 8.41
N LEU A 119 -4.60 6.11 7.61
CA LEU A 119 -3.88 5.04 6.96
C LEU A 119 -3.05 5.58 5.78
N ARG A 120 -3.36 6.75 5.22
CA ARG A 120 -2.61 7.35 4.09
C ARG A 120 -1.18 7.69 4.46
N VAL A 121 -0.99 8.26 5.64
CA VAL A 121 0.31 8.66 6.19
C VAL A 121 0.47 8.07 7.58
N GLN A 122 1.27 7.01 7.70
CA GLN A 122 1.64 6.44 8.99
C GLN A 122 3.10 6.76 9.28
N CYS A 123 3.38 7.30 10.47
CA CYS A 123 4.75 7.67 10.89
C CYS A 123 5.49 8.57 9.87
N GLY A 124 4.77 9.46 9.17
CA GLY A 124 5.33 10.34 8.14
C GLY A 124 5.54 9.69 6.76
N VAL A 125 5.18 8.41 6.59
CA VAL A 125 5.32 7.67 5.33
C VAL A 125 4.03 7.67 4.54
N ASN A 126 4.04 8.28 3.35
CA ASN A 126 2.94 8.21 2.40
C ASN A 126 2.98 6.89 1.62
N VAL A 127 2.02 6.02 1.92
CA VAL A 127 1.97 4.65 1.39
C VAL A 127 1.65 4.61 -0.09
N LEU A 128 0.77 5.50 -0.55
CA LEU A 128 0.42 5.58 -1.96
C LEU A 128 1.64 5.95 -2.80
N ALA A 129 2.45 6.90 -2.31
CA ALA A 129 3.68 7.30 -2.96
C ALA A 129 4.71 6.16 -3.02
N LYS A 130 4.94 5.46 -1.89
CA LYS A 130 5.87 4.32 -1.85
C LYS A 130 5.41 3.15 -2.72
N TYR A 131 4.12 2.79 -2.67
CA TYR A 131 3.56 1.71 -3.48
C TYR A 131 3.67 2.04 -4.96
N ARG A 132 3.33 3.27 -5.36
CA ARG A 132 3.49 3.73 -6.74
C ARG A 132 4.95 3.67 -7.20
N ARG A 133 5.88 4.16 -6.39
CA ARG A 133 7.32 4.08 -6.70
C ARG A 133 7.78 2.64 -6.87
N LEU A 134 7.34 1.72 -6.00
CA LEU A 134 7.67 0.30 -6.12
C LEU A 134 7.14 -0.29 -7.43
N THR A 135 5.90 0.02 -7.82
CA THR A 135 5.33 -0.44 -9.10
C THR A 135 6.05 0.14 -10.31
N GLU A 136 6.48 1.40 -10.24
CA GLU A 136 7.26 2.05 -11.30
C GLU A 136 8.64 1.39 -11.48
N ILE A 137 9.33 1.08 -10.38
CA ILE A 137 10.62 0.38 -10.44
C ILE A 137 10.43 -1.04 -10.95
N ALA A 138 9.40 -1.76 -10.49
CA ALA A 138 9.11 -3.11 -10.95
C ALA A 138 8.78 -3.14 -12.46
N ALA A 139 8.03 -2.14 -12.94
CA ALA A 139 7.77 -1.93 -14.36
C ALA A 139 9.07 -1.67 -15.15
N ALA A 140 9.94 -0.79 -14.65
CA ALA A 140 11.22 -0.49 -15.30
C ALA A 140 12.15 -1.72 -15.37
N LEU A 141 12.30 -2.44 -14.25
CA LEU A 141 13.14 -3.63 -14.17
C LEU A 141 12.63 -4.78 -15.05
N SER A 142 11.31 -4.97 -15.15
CA SER A 142 10.72 -6.00 -16.01
C SER A 142 10.87 -5.67 -17.50
N LEU A 143 10.79 -4.39 -17.89
CA LEU A 143 11.11 -3.96 -19.26
C LEU A 143 12.55 -4.27 -19.65
N MET A 144 13.50 -4.11 -18.71
CA MET A 144 14.91 -4.45 -18.95
C MET A 144 15.16 -5.95 -19.16
N GLN A 145 14.26 -6.81 -18.67
CA GLN A 145 14.34 -8.28 -18.86
C GLN A 145 13.59 -8.78 -20.10
N GLY A 146 12.68 -7.96 -20.65
CA GLY A 146 11.95 -8.24 -21.90
C GLY A 146 10.44 -7.98 -21.80
N LYS A 147 9.86 -7.51 -22.90
CA LYS A 147 8.46 -7.03 -22.98
C LYS A 147 7.42 -8.07 -22.54
N THR A 148 7.62 -9.35 -22.87
CA THR A 148 6.70 -10.44 -22.48
C THR A 148 6.66 -10.67 -20.97
N TYR A 149 7.76 -10.39 -20.26
CA TYR A 149 7.83 -10.53 -18.81
C TYR A 149 7.19 -9.33 -18.11
N HIS A 150 7.36 -8.14 -18.67
CA HIS A 150 6.68 -6.92 -18.25
C HIS A 150 5.16 -7.04 -18.31
N ASP A 151 4.61 -7.53 -19.42
CA ASP A 151 3.16 -7.65 -19.61
C ASP A 151 2.55 -8.64 -18.60
N ARG A 152 3.22 -9.77 -18.33
CA ARG A 152 2.78 -10.76 -17.31
C ARG A 152 2.84 -10.22 -15.89
N LEU A 153 3.85 -9.40 -15.57
CA LEU A 153 3.98 -8.81 -14.25
C LEU A 153 2.92 -7.74 -14.01
N LEU A 154 2.56 -6.97 -15.04
CA LEU A 154 1.44 -6.02 -14.96
C LEU A 154 0.07 -6.69 -14.88
N GLU A 155 -0.14 -7.83 -15.54
CA GLU A 155 -1.39 -8.59 -15.42
C GLU A 155 -1.60 -9.22 -14.02
N ALA A 156 -0.51 -9.44 -13.28
CA ALA A 156 -0.55 -10.06 -11.96
C ALA A 156 -0.72 -9.06 -10.80
N LEU A 157 -0.58 -7.75 -11.05
CA LEU A 157 -0.65 -6.66 -10.06
C LEU A 157 -1.99 -5.93 -10.10
#